data_AF-A0A7E6D0C7-F1
#
_entry.id   AF-A0A7E6D0C7-F1
#
_cell.length_a   1.000
_cell.length_b   1.000
_cell.length_c   1.000
_cell.angle_alpha   90.00
_cell.angle_beta   90.00
_cell.angle_gamma   90.00
#
_symmetry.space_group_name_H-M   'P 1'
#
loop_
_entity.id
_entity.type
_entity.pdbx_description
1 polymer ?
#
loop_
_entity_poly.entity_id
_entity_poly.type
_entity_poly.pdbx_seq_one_letter_code
_entity_poly.pdbx_strand_id
1 'polypeptide(L)'
;MLLGGSPRAGTECRVWENPAPGRCCDSVGSLHPLTAEAGVQTSWSVQSRAQVGLHLEATWIPPEGPSSVNTAMRCPAMLLLLVGGVGAFRICAFNTQRLTLAKVAREQVMDTLVRIVARCDIMVLQEVVDPSPSVISLLIRELNRYDGSGPYSFLSSPSLGRSTYTEKYVYIYRSHKTQVQDHYVYNDEDDVFAREPFVAQFTLPSKVLPSLVLVPLHTTPKAVEKELNALYDVFLDVSQHWQSKDMILLGDFNADCGSLTKKRLNELVLRTQADFYWAIADEKDTTVRATTHCAYDRIVLHGERCRSLQHRAAAFDFPSVFQLTEEEALNISDHYPVEVELELNRAAHQIQPLSLATLLLPSLLLVLPPLLPPSWA
;
A
#
# COMPACT_ATOMS: atom_id res chain seq x y z
N MET A 1 20.59 30.81 68.69
CA MET A 1 21.02 29.59 67.99
C MET A 1 20.94 29.89 66.50
N LEU A 2 22.05 30.41 65.94
CA LEU A 2 22.89 29.78 64.90
C LEU A 2 22.16 29.69 63.54
N LEU A 3 22.27 30.75 62.71
CA LEU A 3 23.02 30.84 61.42
C LEU A 3 22.37 29.97 60.32
N GLY A 4 21.90 30.41 59.14
CA GLY A 4 22.27 31.54 58.27
C GLY A 4 22.71 30.98 56.90
N GLY A 5 22.07 31.38 55.78
CA GLY A 5 22.66 31.33 54.43
C GLY A 5 21.99 30.43 53.36
N SER A 6 21.46 31.07 52.31
CA SER A 6 21.31 30.56 50.92
C SER A 6 22.68 30.73 50.19
N PRO A 7 23.05 30.16 49.00
CA PRO A 7 22.24 29.84 47.80
C PRO A 7 22.66 28.65 46.88
N ARG A 8 21.88 28.44 45.79
CA ARG A 8 22.06 27.74 44.46
C ARG A 8 23.30 26.85 44.14
N ALA A 9 23.03 25.67 43.57
CA ALA A 9 23.60 25.02 42.33
C ALA A 9 22.95 23.61 42.22
N GLY A 10 22.50 23.03 41.10
CA GLY A 10 23.07 22.95 39.76
C GLY A 10 23.78 21.60 39.59
N THR A 11 23.13 20.59 39.00
CA THR A 11 23.84 19.45 38.36
C THR A 11 22.99 18.85 37.24
N GLU A 12 23.43 19.12 36.02
CA GLU A 12 23.04 18.49 34.77
C GLU A 12 23.33 16.98 34.80
N CYS A 13 22.46 16.16 34.23
CA CYS A 13 22.85 14.87 33.68
C CYS A 13 23.03 15.02 32.17
N ARG A 14 24.29 15.15 31.74
CA ARG A 14 24.69 14.86 30.35
C ARG A 14 24.74 13.35 30.18
N VAL A 15 24.03 12.80 29.20
CA VAL A 15 24.30 11.44 28.72
C VAL A 15 24.94 11.55 27.35
N TRP A 16 26.19 11.12 27.28
CA TRP A 16 26.94 10.87 26.07
C TRP A 16 26.52 9.52 25.46
N GLU A 17 26.40 9.52 24.14
CA GLU A 17 26.71 8.48 23.14
C GLU A 17 26.53 6.98 23.48
N ASN A 18 25.68 6.32 22.68
CA ASN A 18 25.67 4.90 22.25
C ASN A 18 25.94 3.78 23.28
N PRO A 19 24.93 2.93 23.56
CA PRO A 19 25.16 1.53 23.89
C PRO A 19 24.66 0.58 22.80
N ALA A 20 25.52 -0.37 22.43
CA ALA A 20 25.22 -1.54 21.62
C ALA A 20 24.09 -2.42 22.23
N PRO A 21 23.38 -3.24 21.45
CA PRO A 21 22.14 -3.88 21.89
C PRO A 21 22.38 -4.97 22.94
N GLY A 22 21.57 -4.96 24.03
CA GLY A 22 21.42 -6.13 24.89
C GLY A 22 21.43 -5.96 26.42
N ARG A 23 21.17 -4.78 27.00
CA ARG A 23 20.96 -4.67 28.47
C ARG A 23 19.93 -3.60 28.83
N CYS A 24 18.94 -3.98 29.65
CA CYS A 24 18.08 -3.06 30.40
C CYS A 24 18.67 -2.85 31.80
N CYS A 25 18.65 -1.62 32.30
CA CYS A 25 18.93 -1.29 33.69
C CYS A 25 17.61 -1.15 34.44
N ASP A 26 17.40 -1.95 35.48
CA ASP A 26 16.42 -1.67 36.53
C ASP A 26 17.13 -1.34 37.85
N SER A 27 16.50 -0.43 38.59
CA SER A 27 16.99 0.17 39.82
C SER A 27 17.02 -0.83 40.98
N VAL A 28 18.12 -1.56 41.13
CA VAL A 28 18.80 -1.95 42.39
C VAL A 28 20.12 -2.62 41.96
N GLY A 29 21.26 -2.02 42.31
CA GLY A 29 22.57 -2.55 41.94
C GLY A 29 22.88 -3.87 42.66
N SER A 30 23.04 -4.96 41.91
CA SER A 30 23.89 -6.13 42.22
C SER A 30 23.94 -7.10 41.02
N LEU A 31 25.13 -7.56 40.65
CA LEU A 31 25.41 -8.49 39.54
C LEU A 31 25.56 -9.93 40.08
N HIS A 32 24.87 -10.91 39.48
CA HIS A 32 25.20 -12.33 39.63
C HIS A 32 25.02 -13.12 38.31
N PRO A 33 25.78 -14.22 38.08
CA PRO A 33 25.86 -14.91 36.78
C PRO A 33 24.80 -16.02 36.61
N LEU A 34 24.48 -16.28 35.33
CA LEU A 34 23.64 -17.37 34.84
C LEU A 34 24.15 -18.75 35.27
N THR A 35 23.25 -19.59 35.79
CA THR A 35 23.42 -21.05 35.85
C THR A 35 22.16 -21.75 35.33
N ALA A 36 22.40 -22.88 34.66
CA ALA A 36 21.43 -23.72 33.99
C ALA A 36 20.87 -24.81 34.90
N GLU A 37 19.78 -25.41 34.40
CA GLU A 37 19.22 -26.76 34.68
C GLU A 37 17.90 -26.89 35.47
N ALA A 38 17.15 -27.90 34.99
CA ALA A 38 16.09 -28.70 35.61
C ALA A 38 14.61 -28.35 35.30
N GLY A 39 14.19 -28.84 34.13
CA GLY A 39 13.00 -29.67 33.84
C GLY A 39 11.71 -29.59 34.66
N VAL A 40 10.59 -29.45 33.96
CA VAL A 40 9.38 -30.28 34.12
C VAL A 40 8.72 -30.48 32.76
N GLN A 41 8.56 -31.74 32.35
CA GLN A 41 7.71 -32.19 31.25
C GLN A 41 6.23 -32.11 31.65
N THR A 42 5.37 -31.60 30.78
CA THR A 42 3.99 -32.06 30.69
C THR A 42 3.60 -32.26 29.22
N SER A 43 3.28 -33.51 28.91
CA SER A 43 2.84 -34.02 27.62
C SER A 43 1.36 -33.70 27.37
N TRP A 44 1.04 -33.22 26.16
CA TRP A 44 -0.27 -33.44 25.57
C TRP A 44 -0.08 -33.98 24.15
N SER A 45 -0.28 -35.29 24.03
CA SER A 45 -0.35 -36.03 22.78
C SER A 45 -1.76 -35.84 22.17
N VAL A 46 -1.83 -35.31 20.95
CA VAL A 46 -3.01 -35.44 20.09
C VAL A 46 -2.71 -36.54 19.08
N GLN A 47 -3.39 -37.68 19.26
CA GLN A 47 -3.33 -38.84 18.38
C GLN A 47 -3.94 -38.50 17.01
N SER A 48 -3.17 -38.82 15.96
CA SER A 48 -3.62 -38.91 14.58
C SER A 48 -4.59 -40.08 14.43
N ARG A 49 -5.74 -39.82 13.79
CA ARG A 49 -6.76 -40.83 13.48
C ARG A 49 -6.36 -41.59 12.22
N ALA A 50 -6.35 -42.92 12.34
CA ALA A 50 -5.98 -43.88 11.32
C ALA A 50 -6.92 -43.86 10.09
N GLN A 51 -6.31 -44.04 8.91
CA GLN A 51 -6.96 -44.41 7.66
C GLN A 51 -7.56 -45.82 7.77
N VAL A 52 -8.83 -45.96 7.40
CA VAL A 52 -9.46 -47.25 7.11
C VAL A 52 -9.46 -47.42 5.59
N GLY A 53 -8.66 -48.35 5.10
CA GLY A 53 -8.69 -48.81 3.72
C GLY A 53 -9.85 -49.79 3.52
N LEU A 54 -10.63 -49.59 2.46
CA LEU A 54 -11.55 -50.59 1.93
C LEU A 54 -11.15 -50.85 0.47
N HIS A 55 -10.61 -52.06 0.27
CA HIS A 55 -10.46 -52.71 -1.02
C HIS A 55 -11.85 -52.97 -1.63
N LEU A 56 -12.05 -52.58 -2.89
CA LEU A 56 -13.11 -53.11 -3.74
C LEU A 56 -12.45 -53.54 -5.05
N GLU A 57 -12.40 -54.85 -5.24
CA GLU A 57 -11.99 -55.50 -6.49
C GLU A 57 -13.05 -55.30 -7.57
N ALA A 58 -12.58 -55.07 -8.79
CA ALA A 58 -13.40 -54.94 -9.98
C ALA A 58 -13.66 -56.31 -10.63
N THR A 59 -14.89 -56.56 -11.07
CA THR A 59 -15.19 -57.54 -12.11
C THR A 59 -16.19 -56.95 -13.08
N TRP A 60 -15.75 -56.62 -14.29
CA TRP A 60 -16.58 -56.21 -15.41
C TRP A 60 -16.41 -57.21 -16.55
N ILE A 61 -17.52 -57.77 -17.03
CA ILE A 61 -17.59 -58.67 -18.19
C ILE A 61 -18.31 -57.91 -19.32
N PRO A 62 -17.78 -57.85 -20.54
CA PRO A 62 -18.42 -57.15 -21.66
C PRO A 62 -19.32 -58.08 -22.49
N PRO A 63 -20.27 -57.54 -23.28
CA PRO A 63 -20.74 -58.20 -24.49
C PRO A 63 -20.21 -57.53 -25.76
N GLU A 64 -20.04 -58.36 -26.80
CA GLU A 64 -19.49 -58.04 -28.11
C GLU A 64 -20.47 -57.34 -29.07
N GLY A 65 -19.92 -56.45 -29.91
CA GLY A 65 -20.29 -56.25 -31.32
C GLY A 65 -21.15 -55.02 -31.68
N PRO A 66 -21.11 -54.53 -32.94
CA PRO A 66 -19.94 -54.35 -33.81
C PRO A 66 -19.85 -52.94 -34.49
N SER A 67 -18.61 -52.54 -34.78
CA SER A 67 -18.12 -51.73 -35.92
C SER A 67 -18.95 -50.54 -36.48
N SER A 68 -18.42 -49.32 -36.39
CA SER A 68 -18.38 -48.37 -37.52
C SER A 68 -17.39 -47.19 -37.32
N VAL A 69 -16.31 -47.21 -38.11
CA VAL A 69 -15.70 -46.13 -38.92
C VAL A 69 -15.42 -44.73 -38.32
N ASN A 70 -14.12 -44.40 -38.32
CA ASN A 70 -13.44 -43.10 -38.51
C ASN A 70 -13.90 -41.86 -37.70
N THR A 71 -12.97 -41.25 -36.95
CA THR A 71 -12.33 -39.97 -37.31
C THR A 71 -11.09 -39.77 -36.44
N ALA A 72 -9.91 -39.62 -37.05
CA ALA A 72 -8.69 -39.25 -36.35
C ALA A 72 -8.82 -37.79 -35.85
N MET A 73 -9.10 -37.63 -34.56
CA MET A 73 -9.17 -36.33 -33.91
C MET A 73 -7.74 -35.85 -33.68
N ARG A 74 -7.25 -34.98 -34.58
CA ARG A 74 -6.02 -34.22 -34.37
C ARG A 74 -6.29 -33.23 -33.24
N CYS A 75 -5.81 -33.53 -32.03
CA CYS A 75 -5.70 -32.54 -30.96
C CYS A 75 -4.73 -31.45 -31.40
N PRO A 76 -5.15 -30.19 -31.60
CA PRO A 76 -4.19 -29.11 -31.62
C PRO A 76 -3.68 -28.99 -30.17
N ALA A 77 -2.38 -29.21 -29.96
CA ALA A 77 -1.72 -28.85 -28.73
C ALA A 77 -1.89 -27.34 -28.55
N MET A 78 -2.90 -26.95 -27.75
CA MET A 78 -3.10 -25.57 -27.34
C MET A 78 -1.97 -25.27 -26.35
N LEU A 79 -0.87 -24.75 -26.89
CA LEU A 79 0.18 -24.13 -26.10
C LEU A 79 -0.46 -22.92 -25.41
N LEU A 80 -0.96 -23.11 -24.19
CA LEU A 80 -1.25 -22.01 -23.29
C LEU A 80 0.10 -21.31 -23.03
N LEU A 81 0.38 -20.27 -23.81
CA LEU A 81 1.25 -19.21 -23.37
C LEU A 81 0.59 -18.64 -22.11
N LEU A 82 1.05 -19.12 -20.95
CA LEU A 82 0.92 -18.39 -19.69
C LEU A 82 1.72 -17.10 -19.89
N VAL A 83 1.12 -16.13 -20.58
CA VAL A 83 1.47 -14.74 -20.37
C VAL A 83 1.05 -14.48 -18.95
N GLY A 84 1.98 -14.69 -18.01
CA GLY A 84 1.84 -14.20 -16.65
C GLY A 84 1.65 -12.70 -16.78
N GLY A 85 0.40 -12.26 -16.80
CA GLY A 85 0.06 -10.85 -16.70
C GLY A 85 0.62 -10.41 -15.36
N VAL A 86 1.77 -9.73 -15.39
CA VAL A 86 2.30 -9.08 -14.20
C VAL A 86 1.27 -7.99 -13.87
N GLY A 87 0.48 -8.24 -12.83
CA GLY A 87 -0.56 -7.33 -12.39
C GLY A 87 0.01 -5.94 -12.09
N ALA A 88 -0.82 -4.91 -12.26
CA ALA A 88 -0.45 -3.54 -11.92
C ALA A 88 -0.01 -3.46 -10.44
N PHE A 89 1.00 -2.62 -10.15
CA PHE A 89 1.52 -2.42 -8.81
C PHE A 89 0.55 -1.54 -8.02
N ARG A 90 0.01 -2.06 -6.91
CA ARG A 90 -1.07 -1.39 -6.17
C ARG A 90 -0.57 -0.74 -4.89
N ILE A 91 -0.83 0.57 -4.76
CA ILE A 91 -0.52 1.36 -3.56
C ILE A 91 -1.84 1.82 -2.94
N CYS A 92 -1.97 1.66 -1.63
CA CYS A 92 -3.20 1.93 -0.90
C CYS A 92 -2.95 2.80 0.33
N ALA A 93 -3.96 3.57 0.74
CA ALA A 93 -4.03 4.19 2.06
C ALA A 93 -5.35 3.82 2.74
N PHE A 94 -5.29 3.59 4.05
CA PHE A 94 -6.44 3.13 4.82
C PHE A 94 -6.42 3.71 6.24
N ASN A 95 -7.39 4.56 6.56
CA ASN A 95 -7.72 4.86 7.95
C ASN A 95 -8.39 3.62 8.57
N THR A 96 -7.73 3.05 9.58
CA THR A 96 -8.16 1.79 10.22
C THR A 96 -9.03 2.01 11.45
N GLN A 97 -9.44 3.26 11.72
CA GLN A 97 -10.30 3.67 12.82
C GLN A 97 -9.82 3.08 14.16
N ARG A 98 -8.83 3.72 14.77
CA ARG A 98 -8.23 3.32 16.06
C ARG A 98 -7.82 1.84 16.09
N LEU A 99 -6.83 1.47 15.29
CA LEU A 99 -6.24 0.14 15.32
C LEU A 99 -5.45 -0.08 16.60
N THR A 100 -5.92 -1.04 17.40
CA THR A 100 -5.38 -1.41 18.71
C THR A 100 -5.24 -2.93 18.82
N LEU A 101 -4.47 -3.41 19.80
CA LEU A 101 -4.37 -4.84 20.08
C LEU A 101 -5.74 -5.49 20.32
N ALA A 102 -6.62 -4.85 21.07
CA ALA A 102 -7.97 -5.35 21.31
C ALA A 102 -8.79 -5.48 20.02
N LYS A 103 -8.64 -4.52 19.09
CA LYS A 103 -9.34 -4.56 17.80
C LYS A 103 -8.88 -5.75 16.96
N VAL A 104 -7.56 -5.97 16.83
CA VAL A 104 -6.99 -7.06 16.03
C VAL A 104 -7.02 -8.43 16.70
N ALA A 105 -7.28 -8.51 18.01
CA ALA A 105 -7.48 -9.78 18.72
C ALA A 105 -8.80 -10.47 18.33
N ARG A 106 -9.74 -9.75 17.70
CA ARG A 106 -10.98 -10.32 17.17
C ARG A 106 -10.69 -10.97 15.81
N GLU A 107 -10.94 -12.27 15.70
CA GLU A 107 -10.62 -13.09 14.52
C GLU A 107 -11.21 -12.51 13.22
N GLN A 108 -12.52 -12.21 13.20
CA GLN A 108 -13.19 -11.62 12.03
C GLN A 108 -12.55 -10.30 11.57
N VAL A 109 -12.02 -9.50 12.51
CA VAL A 109 -11.35 -8.24 12.19
C VAL A 109 -9.99 -8.50 11.59
N MET A 110 -9.19 -9.38 12.21
CA MET A 110 -7.88 -9.75 11.69
C MET A 110 -8.00 -10.35 10.29
N ASP A 111 -8.91 -11.30 10.08
CA ASP A 111 -9.11 -11.97 8.79
C ASP A 111 -9.52 -10.98 7.70
N THR A 112 -10.39 -10.02 8.03
CA THR A 112 -10.81 -8.99 7.08
C THR A 112 -9.68 -8.00 6.79
N LEU A 113 -8.95 -7.54 7.81
CA LEU A 113 -7.78 -6.67 7.61
C LEU A 113 -6.71 -7.35 6.76
N VAL A 114 -6.40 -8.62 7.02
CA VAL A 114 -5.47 -9.41 6.21
C VAL A 114 -5.92 -9.44 4.75
N ARG A 115 -7.21 -9.73 4.48
CA ARG A 115 -7.76 -9.72 3.11
C ARG A 115 -7.70 -8.35 2.45
N ILE A 116 -7.94 -7.26 3.18
CA ILE A 116 -7.82 -5.89 2.67
C ILE A 116 -6.36 -5.58 2.32
N VAL A 117 -5.45 -5.74 3.29
CA VAL A 117 -4.03 -5.39 3.14
C VAL A 117 -3.36 -6.26 2.09
N ALA A 118 -3.76 -7.53 1.97
CA ALA A 118 -3.23 -8.45 0.96
C ALA A 118 -3.52 -8.03 -0.48
N ARG A 119 -4.42 -7.07 -0.73
CA ARG A 119 -4.65 -6.54 -2.08
C ARG A 119 -3.54 -5.62 -2.56
N CYS A 120 -2.76 -5.05 -1.66
CA CYS A 120 -1.84 -3.97 -1.94
C CYS A 120 -0.39 -4.46 -1.93
N ASP A 121 0.44 -3.86 -2.79
CA ASP A 121 1.88 -4.06 -2.77
C ASP A 121 2.55 -3.14 -1.74
N ILE A 122 1.98 -1.94 -1.56
CA ILE A 122 2.23 -1.04 -0.43
C ILE A 122 0.88 -0.59 0.15
N MET A 123 0.70 -0.78 1.44
CA MET A 123 -0.44 -0.29 2.22
C MET A 123 0.05 0.70 3.26
N VAL A 124 -0.54 1.90 3.28
CA VAL A 124 -0.35 2.91 4.31
C VAL A 124 -1.52 2.84 5.29
N LEU A 125 -1.26 2.41 6.52
CA LEU A 125 -2.26 2.43 7.60
C LEU A 125 -2.18 3.72 8.39
N GLN A 126 -3.34 4.28 8.72
CA GLN A 126 -3.52 5.44 9.58
C GLN A 126 -4.40 5.07 10.78
N GLU A 127 -4.37 5.90 11.82
CA GLU A 127 -4.99 5.63 13.13
C GLU A 127 -4.49 4.35 13.81
N VAL A 128 -3.20 4.05 13.71
CA VAL A 128 -2.58 3.01 14.55
C VAL A 128 -2.25 3.61 15.91
N VAL A 129 -3.03 3.26 16.94
CA VAL A 129 -3.00 3.90 18.28
C VAL A 129 -2.18 3.10 19.29
N ASP A 130 -1.64 1.94 18.91
CA ASP A 130 -0.91 1.09 19.86
C ASP A 130 0.55 1.57 20.07
N PRO A 131 0.95 1.88 21.33
CA PRO A 131 2.34 2.20 21.63
C PRO A 131 3.28 1.02 21.38
N SER A 132 2.79 -0.23 21.44
CA SER A 132 3.57 -1.46 21.29
C SER A 132 3.73 -1.89 19.82
N PRO A 133 4.87 -2.50 19.42
CA PRO A 133 5.01 -3.13 18.11
C PRO A 133 4.13 -4.38 17.91
N SER A 134 3.37 -4.81 18.93
CA SER A 134 2.60 -6.06 18.92
C SER A 134 1.51 -6.11 17.84
N VAL A 135 0.75 -5.03 17.62
CA VAL A 135 -0.35 -5.00 16.63
C VAL A 135 0.15 -5.30 15.23
N ILE A 136 1.17 -4.55 14.80
CA ILE A 136 1.73 -4.69 13.46
C ILE A 136 2.45 -6.03 13.33
N SER A 137 3.14 -6.50 14.38
CA SER A 137 3.78 -7.81 14.38
C SER A 137 2.78 -8.96 14.18
N LEU A 138 1.61 -8.88 14.83
CA LEU A 138 0.54 -9.87 14.65
C LEU A 138 -0.03 -9.82 13.23
N LEU A 139 -0.34 -8.62 12.72
CA LEU A 139 -0.87 -8.44 11.37
C LEU A 139 0.10 -8.96 10.30
N ILE A 140 1.39 -8.65 10.42
CA ILE A 140 2.44 -9.13 9.51
C ILE A 140 2.57 -10.66 9.58
N ARG A 141 2.46 -11.25 10.78
CA ARG A 141 2.50 -12.71 10.93
C ARG A 141 1.35 -13.38 10.18
N GLU A 142 0.13 -12.87 10.31
CA GLU A 142 -1.02 -13.46 9.61
C GLU A 142 -0.99 -13.17 8.11
N LEU A 143 -0.54 -11.99 7.67
CA LEU A 143 -0.31 -11.68 6.25
C LEU A 143 0.70 -12.64 5.61
N ASN A 144 1.79 -12.95 6.31
CA ASN A 144 2.82 -13.89 5.82
C ASN A 144 2.33 -15.35 5.77
N ARG A 145 1.23 -15.68 6.44
CA ARG A 145 0.54 -16.98 6.34
C ARG A 145 -0.54 -16.98 5.26
N TYR A 146 -0.97 -15.81 4.80
CA TYR A 146 -2.09 -15.65 3.89
C TYR A 146 -1.68 -15.85 2.41
N ASP A 147 -2.26 -16.89 1.81
CA ASP A 147 -2.37 -17.14 0.36
C ASP A 147 -1.04 -17.08 -0.43
N GLY A 148 0.08 -17.45 0.20
CA GLY A 148 1.39 -17.47 -0.44
C GLY A 148 1.81 -16.12 -1.04
N SER A 149 1.16 -15.04 -0.63
CA SER A 149 1.27 -13.73 -1.28
C SER A 149 2.67 -13.10 -1.07
N GLY A 150 3.48 -13.73 -0.24
CA GLY A 150 4.92 -13.52 -0.16
C GLY A 150 5.29 -12.57 0.97
N PRO A 151 6.59 -12.50 1.31
CA PRO A 151 7.00 -11.88 2.56
C PRO A 151 6.61 -10.40 2.58
N TYR A 152 5.98 -10.03 3.69
CA TYR A 152 5.69 -8.66 4.07
C TYR A 152 6.71 -8.15 5.07
N SER A 153 7.06 -6.89 4.89
CA SER A 153 7.80 -6.09 5.85
C SER A 153 7.00 -4.83 6.16
N PHE A 154 7.42 -4.10 7.20
CA PHE A 154 6.76 -2.87 7.58
C PHE A 154 7.76 -1.79 7.98
N LEU A 155 7.32 -0.54 7.91
CA LEU A 155 7.98 0.63 8.43
C LEU A 155 6.96 1.44 9.22
N SER A 156 7.27 1.80 10.47
CA SER A 156 6.37 2.54 11.36
C SER A 156 6.98 3.88 11.73
N SER A 157 6.16 4.93 11.75
CA SER A 157 6.54 6.20 12.37
C SER A 157 6.67 6.04 13.90
N PRO A 158 7.32 7.01 14.57
CA PRO A 158 7.05 7.30 15.98
C PRO A 158 5.57 7.61 16.22
N SER A 159 5.16 7.66 17.49
CA SER A 159 3.84 8.18 17.86
C SER A 159 3.78 9.68 17.59
N LEU A 160 2.80 10.13 16.80
CA LEU A 160 2.61 11.51 16.37
C LEU A 160 1.27 12.04 16.91
N GLY A 161 1.24 13.27 17.38
CA GLY A 161 0.06 13.86 18.01
C GLY A 161 0.40 14.97 19.00
N ARG A 162 -0.37 16.06 18.96
CA ARG A 162 -0.25 17.19 19.92
C ARG A 162 -0.69 16.88 21.35
N SER A 163 -1.36 15.75 21.57
CA SER A 163 -2.02 15.44 22.84
C SER A 163 -1.58 14.07 23.36
N THR A 164 -2.18 13.62 24.47
CA THR A 164 -2.00 12.25 24.95
C THR A 164 -2.53 11.20 23.98
N TYR A 165 -3.46 11.59 23.10
CA TYR A 165 -3.89 10.77 21.98
C TYR A 165 -2.92 10.97 20.81
N THR A 166 -2.22 9.89 20.46
CA THR A 166 -1.23 9.83 19.40
C THR A 166 -1.51 8.66 18.47
N GLU A 167 -1.08 8.78 17.23
CA GLU A 167 -1.26 7.79 16.18
C GLU A 167 0.07 7.54 15.46
N LYS A 168 0.17 6.43 14.73
CA LYS A 168 1.29 6.12 13.85
C LYS A 168 0.82 5.97 12.42
N TYR A 169 1.69 6.38 11.49
CA TYR A 169 1.64 5.93 10.11
C TYR A 169 2.43 4.63 9.99
N VAL A 170 1.84 3.60 9.37
CA VAL A 170 2.51 2.32 9.15
C VAL A 170 2.44 1.93 7.69
N TYR A 171 3.60 1.81 7.06
CA TYR A 171 3.73 1.19 5.75
C TYR A 171 3.85 -0.31 5.92
N ILE A 172 3.00 -1.09 5.24
CA ILE A 172 3.13 -2.53 5.08
C ILE A 172 3.35 -2.80 3.60
N TYR A 173 4.41 -3.53 3.25
CA TYR A 173 4.78 -3.73 1.86
C TYR A 173 5.33 -5.12 1.57
N ARG A 174 5.14 -5.58 0.33
CA ARG A 174 5.70 -6.85 -0.16
C ARG A 174 7.20 -6.68 -0.40
N SER A 175 8.03 -7.20 0.50
CA SER A 175 9.48 -6.98 0.48
C SER A 175 10.19 -7.59 -0.73
N HIS A 176 9.58 -8.56 -1.40
CA HIS A 176 10.09 -9.11 -2.66
C HIS A 176 9.78 -8.24 -3.89
N LYS A 177 8.88 -7.25 -3.78
CA LYS A 177 8.52 -6.33 -4.88
C LYS A 177 9.10 -4.93 -4.70
N THR A 178 9.26 -4.46 -3.48
CA THR A 178 9.69 -3.10 -3.15
C THR A 178 10.45 -3.08 -1.83
N GLN A 179 11.31 -2.08 -1.66
CA GLN A 179 12.11 -1.84 -0.46
C GLN A 179 12.08 -0.36 -0.10
N VAL A 180 12.09 -0.05 1.19
CA VAL A 180 12.32 1.32 1.67
C VAL A 180 13.77 1.68 1.40
N GLN A 181 14.00 2.78 0.68
CA GLN A 181 15.34 3.33 0.47
C GLN A 181 15.74 4.26 1.61
N ASP A 182 14.82 5.16 1.97
CA ASP A 182 15.02 6.16 3.01
C ASP A 182 13.66 6.67 3.52
N HIS A 183 13.65 7.30 4.69
CA HIS A 183 12.44 7.85 5.30
C HIS A 183 12.76 8.91 6.36
N TYR A 184 11.81 9.81 6.61
CA TYR A 184 11.89 10.78 7.70
C TYR A 184 10.50 11.26 8.13
N VAL A 185 10.42 11.78 9.35
CA VAL A 185 9.26 12.58 9.78
C VAL A 185 9.54 14.02 9.37
N TYR A 186 8.62 14.65 8.66
CA TYR A 186 8.74 16.04 8.24
C TYR A 186 8.97 16.95 9.46
N ASN A 187 9.96 17.85 9.36
CA ASN A 187 10.28 18.78 10.43
C ASN A 187 9.30 19.96 10.41
N ASP A 188 8.23 19.86 11.18
CA ASP A 188 7.15 20.86 11.26
C ASP A 188 7.47 21.97 12.27
N GLU A 189 8.39 22.88 11.92
CA GLU A 189 8.88 23.93 12.81
C GLU A 189 7.77 24.87 13.32
N ASP A 190 6.73 25.09 12.50
CA ASP A 190 5.61 25.98 12.80
C ASP A 190 4.44 25.26 13.52
N ASP A 191 4.59 23.97 13.85
CA ASP A 191 3.55 23.11 14.43
C ASP A 191 2.21 23.30 13.68
N VAL A 192 2.22 23.02 12.37
CA VAL A 192 1.04 23.11 11.50
C VAL A 192 0.23 21.83 11.56
N PHE A 193 0.88 20.68 11.42
CA PHE A 193 0.28 19.36 11.39
C PHE A 193 0.02 18.83 12.79
N ALA A 194 -1.14 18.23 13.01
CA ALA A 194 -1.36 17.51 14.27
C ALA A 194 -0.59 16.18 14.32
N ARG A 195 -0.32 15.61 13.14
CA ARG A 195 0.45 14.39 12.90
C ARG A 195 1.33 14.63 11.68
N GLU A 196 2.58 14.95 11.95
CA GLU A 196 3.60 15.32 10.97
C GLU A 196 3.75 14.22 9.90
N PRO A 197 3.77 14.56 8.59
CA PRO A 197 3.91 13.56 7.54
C PRO A 197 5.14 12.67 7.72
N PHE A 198 4.92 11.35 7.75
CA PHE A 198 6.00 10.37 7.83
C PHE A 198 6.37 9.89 6.43
N VAL A 199 7.30 10.59 5.79
CA VAL A 199 7.65 10.41 4.38
C VAL A 199 8.56 9.21 4.19
N ALA A 200 8.30 8.40 3.15
CA ALA A 200 9.18 7.28 2.79
C ALA A 200 9.38 7.18 1.27
N GLN A 201 10.63 6.96 0.85
CA GLN A 201 11.00 6.66 -0.52
C GLN A 201 11.10 5.14 -0.71
N PHE A 202 10.40 4.61 -1.71
CA PHE A 202 10.39 3.19 -2.05
C PHE A 202 11.05 2.94 -3.40
N THR A 203 11.75 1.81 -3.52
CA THR A 203 12.12 1.26 -4.83
C THR A 203 10.87 0.71 -5.52
N LEU A 204 10.80 0.83 -6.83
CA LEU A 204 9.79 0.16 -7.64
C LEU A 204 10.45 -0.72 -8.71
N PRO A 205 9.84 -1.86 -9.08
CA PRO A 205 10.31 -2.70 -10.16
C PRO A 205 9.95 -2.09 -11.53
N SER A 206 10.34 -0.84 -11.77
CA SER A 206 10.11 -0.12 -13.02
C SER A 206 11.40 0.52 -13.52
N LYS A 207 11.61 0.45 -14.84
CA LYS A 207 12.68 1.19 -15.50
C LYS A 207 12.37 2.68 -15.67
N VAL A 208 11.09 3.02 -15.76
CA VAL A 208 10.64 4.41 -15.96
C VAL A 208 10.62 5.14 -14.64
N LEU A 209 10.03 4.53 -13.61
CA LEU A 209 9.90 5.07 -12.27
C LEU A 209 10.57 4.15 -11.25
N PRO A 210 11.92 4.14 -11.15
CA PRO A 210 12.64 3.20 -10.28
C PRO A 210 12.49 3.48 -8.78
N SER A 211 12.08 4.70 -8.42
CA SER A 211 11.74 5.08 -7.06
C SER A 211 10.52 5.99 -7.04
N LEU A 212 9.79 5.94 -5.93
CA LEU A 212 8.58 6.74 -5.71
C LEU A 212 8.49 7.11 -4.23
N VAL A 213 8.15 8.37 -3.97
CA VAL A 213 7.95 8.86 -2.60
C VAL A 213 6.48 8.79 -2.22
N LEU A 214 6.19 8.31 -1.01
CA LEU A 214 4.87 8.34 -0.40
C LEU A 214 4.86 9.34 0.77
N VAL A 215 3.86 10.23 0.76
CA VAL A 215 3.67 11.29 1.78
C VAL A 215 2.28 11.10 2.41
N PRO A 216 2.20 10.41 3.55
CA PRO A 216 0.94 10.13 4.21
C PRO A 216 0.49 11.34 5.03
N LEU A 217 -0.81 11.63 5.01
CA LEU A 217 -1.40 12.62 5.91
C LEU A 217 -2.78 12.16 6.38
N HIS A 218 -2.99 12.21 7.70
CA HIS A 218 -4.28 12.16 8.36
C HIS A 218 -4.51 13.53 8.98
N THR A 219 -5.31 14.38 8.34
CA THR A 219 -5.60 15.74 8.83
C THR A 219 -6.51 15.71 10.05
N THR A 220 -6.52 16.77 10.86
CA THR A 220 -7.61 16.94 11.82
C THR A 220 -8.83 17.61 11.17
N PRO A 221 -10.08 17.20 11.49
CA PRO A 221 -11.28 17.83 10.92
C PRO A 221 -11.39 19.34 11.18
N LYS A 222 -10.68 19.86 12.19
CA LYS A 222 -10.69 21.29 12.55
C LYS A 222 -9.67 22.13 11.78
N ALA A 223 -8.67 21.50 11.16
CA ALA A 223 -7.57 22.20 10.50
C ALA A 223 -7.30 21.70 9.07
N VAL A 224 -8.26 21.00 8.45
CA VAL A 224 -8.15 20.39 7.11
C VAL A 224 -7.51 21.33 6.08
N GLU A 225 -8.06 22.52 5.88
CA GLU A 225 -7.50 23.46 4.90
C GLU A 225 -6.07 23.88 5.22
N LYS A 226 -5.77 24.13 6.51
CA LYS A 226 -4.44 24.58 6.94
C LYS A 226 -3.41 23.48 6.68
N GLU A 227 -3.71 22.25 7.12
CA GLU A 227 -2.82 21.10 6.96
C GLU A 227 -2.65 20.73 5.48
N LEU A 228 -3.72 20.73 4.67
CA LEU A 228 -3.63 20.41 3.23
C LEU A 228 -2.88 21.48 2.42
N ASN A 229 -2.95 22.76 2.80
CA ASN A 229 -2.13 23.77 2.14
C ASN A 229 -0.65 23.64 2.53
N ALA A 230 -0.34 23.35 3.79
CA ALA A 230 1.04 23.12 4.24
C ALA A 230 1.65 21.84 3.63
N LEU A 231 0.82 20.89 3.17
CA LEU A 231 1.29 19.70 2.48
C LEU A 231 2.00 20.03 1.15
N TYR A 232 1.80 21.23 0.58
CA TYR A 232 2.62 21.73 -0.52
C TYR A 232 4.07 22.04 -0.09
N ASP A 233 4.29 22.55 1.11
CA ASP A 233 5.63 22.83 1.63
C ASP A 233 6.39 21.52 1.88
N VAL A 234 5.69 20.49 2.35
CA VAL A 234 6.22 19.11 2.44
C VAL A 234 6.64 18.60 1.07
N PHE A 235 5.82 18.81 0.03
CA PHE A 235 6.20 18.45 -1.34
C PHE A 235 7.49 19.17 -1.79
N LEU A 236 7.65 20.46 -1.46
CA LEU A 236 8.86 21.22 -1.80
C LEU A 236 10.09 20.69 -1.06
N ASP A 237 9.97 20.44 0.24
CA ASP A 237 11.03 19.86 1.08
C ASP A 237 11.48 18.51 0.54
N VAL A 238 10.55 17.58 0.32
CA VAL A 238 10.83 16.26 -0.26
C VAL A 238 11.48 16.39 -1.64
N SER A 239 11.00 17.33 -2.45
CA SER A 239 11.53 17.55 -3.80
C SER A 239 12.98 17.99 -3.76
N GLN A 240 13.34 18.83 -2.79
CA GLN A 240 14.70 19.28 -2.57
C GLN A 240 15.55 18.18 -1.94
N HIS A 241 15.01 17.42 -0.99
CA HIS A 241 15.74 16.39 -0.25
C HIS A 241 16.21 15.25 -1.16
N TRP A 242 15.32 14.69 -1.99
CA TRP A 242 15.66 13.57 -2.89
C TRP A 242 15.82 13.95 -4.37
N GLN A 243 15.77 15.25 -4.70
CA GLN A 243 15.89 15.74 -6.08
C GLN A 243 14.90 15.05 -7.04
N SER A 244 13.70 14.74 -6.55
CA SER A 244 12.66 14.03 -7.30
C SER A 244 11.30 14.64 -7.02
N LYS A 245 10.46 14.73 -8.06
CA LYS A 245 9.08 15.21 -7.95
C LYS A 245 8.04 14.10 -8.16
N ASP A 246 8.49 12.86 -8.32
CA ASP A 246 7.60 11.71 -8.47
C ASP A 246 7.14 11.26 -7.07
N MET A 247 5.90 11.65 -6.73
CA MET A 247 5.35 11.48 -5.38
C MET A 247 3.89 11.08 -5.43
N ILE A 248 3.44 10.40 -4.38
CA ILE A 248 2.03 10.22 -4.04
C ILE A 248 1.80 10.80 -2.66
N LEU A 249 0.89 11.75 -2.56
CA LEU A 249 0.36 12.25 -1.29
C LEU A 249 -0.98 11.57 -1.04
N LEU A 250 -1.15 10.90 0.10
CA LEU A 250 -2.28 9.98 0.30
C LEU A 250 -2.73 9.84 1.74
N GLY A 251 -4.01 9.50 1.93
CA GLY A 251 -4.59 9.22 3.23
C GLY A 251 -5.93 9.92 3.46
N ASP A 252 -6.41 9.85 4.70
CA ASP A 252 -7.59 10.57 5.17
C ASP A 252 -7.31 12.08 5.30
N PHE A 253 -7.58 12.77 4.19
CA PHE A 253 -7.42 14.20 4.09
C PHE A 253 -8.63 14.96 4.64
N ASN A 254 -9.69 14.27 5.08
CA ASN A 254 -10.98 14.89 5.44
C ASN A 254 -11.47 15.91 4.37
N ALA A 255 -11.16 15.67 3.09
CA ALA A 255 -11.24 16.66 2.01
C ALA A 255 -12.62 16.78 1.34
N ASP A 256 -13.70 16.76 2.13
CA ASP A 256 -15.08 16.91 1.64
C ASP A 256 -16.09 17.24 2.76
N CYS A 257 -17.37 17.31 2.40
CA CYS A 257 -18.52 17.39 3.30
C CYS A 257 -18.40 18.57 4.29
N GLY A 258 -18.75 18.34 5.56
CA GLY A 258 -18.68 19.38 6.60
C GLY A 258 -17.25 19.78 6.98
N SER A 259 -16.25 18.96 6.66
CA SER A 259 -14.85 19.19 7.03
C SER A 259 -14.18 20.19 6.09
N LEU A 260 -14.47 20.13 4.79
CA LEU A 260 -13.97 21.08 3.80
C LEU A 260 -15.00 21.30 2.69
N THR A 261 -15.47 22.55 2.55
CA THR A 261 -16.46 22.88 1.51
C THR A 261 -15.85 22.82 0.11
N LYS A 262 -16.65 22.50 -0.92
CA LYS A 262 -16.18 22.45 -2.32
C LYS A 262 -15.47 23.72 -2.79
N LYS A 263 -15.94 24.88 -2.35
CA LYS A 263 -15.28 26.17 -2.66
C LYS A 263 -13.84 26.19 -2.13
N ARG A 264 -13.68 25.88 -0.84
CA ARG A 264 -12.37 25.87 -0.15
C ARG A 264 -11.46 24.78 -0.69
N LEU A 265 -12.01 23.60 -1.00
CA LEU A 265 -11.29 22.52 -1.67
C LEU A 265 -10.67 23.03 -2.97
N ASN A 266 -11.43 23.68 -3.84
CA ASN A 266 -10.94 24.19 -5.12
C ASN A 266 -9.92 25.35 -5.00
N GLU A 267 -9.79 25.95 -3.82
CA GLU A 267 -8.83 27.02 -3.52
C GLU A 267 -7.51 26.48 -2.94
N LEU A 268 -7.42 25.18 -2.60
CA LEU A 268 -6.19 24.59 -2.07
C LEU A 268 -5.02 24.73 -3.06
N VAL A 269 -3.81 24.90 -2.52
CA VAL A 269 -2.58 24.97 -3.33
C VAL A 269 -2.42 23.68 -4.15
N LEU A 270 -2.65 22.51 -3.55
CA LEU A 270 -2.61 21.21 -4.24
C LEU A 270 -3.68 21.03 -5.33
N ARG A 271 -4.67 21.93 -5.45
CA ARG A 271 -5.70 21.90 -6.50
C ARG A 271 -5.45 22.90 -7.61
N THR A 272 -4.85 24.03 -7.26
CA THR A 272 -4.64 25.15 -8.16
C THR A 272 -3.25 25.11 -8.81
N GLN A 273 -2.27 24.54 -8.12
CA GLN A 273 -0.92 24.36 -8.64
C GLN A 273 -0.89 23.27 -9.72
N ALA A 274 -0.10 23.51 -10.77
CA ALA A 274 0.05 22.56 -11.87
C ALA A 274 0.61 21.21 -11.40
N ASP A 275 0.34 20.17 -12.19
CA ASP A 275 0.90 18.82 -12.05
C ASP A 275 0.52 18.01 -10.81
N PHE A 276 -0.29 18.57 -9.90
CA PHE A 276 -0.99 17.80 -8.87
C PHE A 276 -2.27 17.18 -9.45
N TYR A 277 -2.29 15.86 -9.56
CA TYR A 277 -3.42 15.12 -10.10
C TYR A 277 -4.12 14.33 -8.99
N TRP A 278 -5.34 14.75 -8.65
CA TRP A 278 -6.17 14.07 -7.65
C TRP A 278 -6.86 12.86 -8.29
N ALA A 279 -6.37 11.68 -7.95
CA ALA A 279 -6.81 10.42 -8.56
C ALA A 279 -8.16 9.94 -8.01
N ILE A 280 -8.48 10.28 -6.76
CA ILE A 280 -9.79 10.04 -6.16
C ILE A 280 -10.65 11.30 -6.39
N ALA A 281 -11.68 11.16 -7.23
CA ALA A 281 -12.59 12.25 -7.59
C ALA A 281 -13.47 12.71 -6.42
N ASP A 282 -13.99 13.94 -6.50
CA ASP A 282 -14.76 14.59 -5.43
C ASP A 282 -16.12 13.94 -5.19
N GLU A 283 -16.63 13.20 -6.16
CA GLU A 283 -17.90 12.48 -6.09
C GLU A 283 -17.73 11.03 -5.59
N LYS A 284 -16.52 10.63 -5.18
CA LYS A 284 -16.27 9.27 -4.68
C LYS A 284 -16.48 9.20 -3.18
N ASP A 285 -17.36 8.30 -2.78
CA ASP A 285 -17.50 7.94 -1.38
C ASP A 285 -16.30 7.13 -0.89
N THR A 286 -15.72 7.56 0.21
CA THR A 286 -14.66 6.83 0.92
C THR A 286 -15.10 6.44 2.32
N THR A 287 -16.40 6.49 2.62
CA THR A 287 -16.95 6.17 3.94
C THR A 287 -17.81 4.92 3.93
N VAL A 288 -17.78 4.17 5.03
CA VAL A 288 -18.54 2.91 5.19
C VAL A 288 -20.01 3.16 5.54
N ARG A 289 -20.31 4.24 6.27
CA ARG A 289 -21.69 4.51 6.73
C ARG A 289 -22.56 4.90 5.55
N ALA A 290 -23.68 4.20 5.36
CA ALA A 290 -24.66 4.48 4.31
C ALA A 290 -25.32 5.87 4.45
N THR A 291 -25.24 6.47 5.65
CA THR A 291 -25.75 7.82 5.92
C THR A 291 -24.78 8.93 5.53
N THR A 292 -23.54 8.59 5.18
CA THR A 292 -22.52 9.55 4.70
C THR A 292 -22.21 9.28 3.23
N HIS A 293 -21.72 10.31 2.55
CA HIS A 293 -21.25 10.21 1.18
C HIS A 293 -20.18 11.28 0.96
N CYS A 294 -18.94 10.95 1.32
CA CYS A 294 -17.85 11.94 1.45
C CYS A 294 -16.55 11.40 0.86
N ALA A 295 -15.87 12.24 0.07
CA ALA A 295 -14.53 11.98 -0.46
C ALA A 295 -13.44 12.42 0.52
N TYR A 296 -13.41 11.81 1.71
CA TYR A 296 -12.42 12.16 2.74
C TYR A 296 -11.02 11.69 2.40
N ASP A 297 -10.91 10.44 1.95
CA ASP A 297 -9.65 9.78 1.67
C ASP A 297 -9.21 10.07 0.24
N ARG A 298 -7.95 10.46 0.07
CA ARG A 298 -7.45 10.99 -1.21
C ARG A 298 -6.13 10.36 -1.61
N ILE A 299 -5.90 10.37 -2.91
CA ILE A 299 -4.62 10.07 -3.55
C ILE A 299 -4.34 11.21 -4.52
N VAL A 300 -3.23 11.91 -4.31
CA VAL A 300 -2.76 13.01 -5.16
C VAL A 300 -1.39 12.62 -5.72
N LEU A 301 -1.32 12.52 -7.04
CA LEU A 301 -0.13 12.14 -7.78
C LEU A 301 0.60 13.40 -8.25
N HIS A 302 1.93 13.40 -8.16
CA HIS A 302 2.77 14.41 -8.78
C HIS A 302 3.93 13.73 -9.54
N GLY A 303 4.41 14.38 -10.59
CA GLY A 303 5.49 13.90 -11.46
C GLY A 303 4.97 13.19 -12.71
N GLU A 304 5.54 13.53 -13.87
CA GLU A 304 5.09 13.04 -15.18
C GLU A 304 5.19 11.50 -15.28
N ARG A 305 6.22 10.91 -14.69
CA ARG A 305 6.43 9.46 -14.72
C ARG A 305 5.41 8.74 -13.85
N CYS A 306 5.18 9.23 -12.63
CA CYS A 306 4.14 8.72 -11.75
C CYS A 306 2.75 8.81 -12.40
N ARG A 307 2.42 9.97 -12.99
CA ARG A 307 1.14 10.20 -13.65
C ARG A 307 0.94 9.34 -14.89
N SER A 308 1.94 9.22 -15.76
CA SER A 308 1.83 8.45 -17.01
C SER A 308 1.69 6.93 -16.80
N LEU A 309 2.15 6.42 -15.66
CA LEU A 309 2.02 5.02 -15.27
C LEU A 309 0.70 4.72 -14.55
N GLN A 310 -0.06 5.74 -14.12
CA GLN A 310 -1.33 5.54 -13.45
C GLN A 310 -2.35 4.87 -14.38
N HIS A 311 -2.89 3.73 -13.93
CA HIS A 311 -3.87 2.93 -14.67
C HIS A 311 -5.27 3.07 -14.08
N ARG A 312 -5.40 2.90 -12.77
CA ARG A 312 -6.68 2.97 -12.05
C ARG A 312 -6.51 3.65 -10.70
N ALA A 313 -7.56 4.31 -10.23
CA ALA A 313 -7.71 4.72 -8.84
C ALA A 313 -9.15 4.46 -8.39
N ALA A 314 -9.34 4.03 -7.15
CA ALA A 314 -10.64 3.66 -6.61
C ALA A 314 -10.68 3.77 -5.08
N ALA A 315 -11.89 3.87 -4.52
CA ALA A 315 -12.16 3.48 -3.15
C ALA A 315 -12.55 1.99 -3.15
N PHE A 316 -11.97 1.20 -2.26
CA PHE A 316 -12.25 -0.22 -2.12
C PHE A 316 -13.39 -0.45 -1.15
N ASP A 317 -14.60 -0.63 -1.70
CA ASP A 317 -15.81 -1.01 -0.97
C ASP A 317 -15.69 -2.47 -0.46
N PHE A 318 -14.90 -2.64 0.60
CA PHE A 318 -14.67 -3.93 1.24
C PHE A 318 -15.95 -4.55 1.82
N PRO A 319 -16.95 -3.79 2.33
CA PRO A 319 -18.19 -4.38 2.79
C PRO A 319 -18.95 -5.09 1.67
N SER A 320 -19.13 -4.44 0.52
CA SER A 320 -19.79 -5.07 -0.63
C SER A 320 -19.01 -6.27 -1.16
N VAL A 321 -17.68 -6.16 -1.26
CA VAL A 321 -16.82 -7.22 -1.81
C VAL A 321 -16.75 -8.43 -0.88
N PHE A 322 -16.71 -8.22 0.43
CA PHE A 322 -16.66 -9.31 1.43
C PHE A 322 -18.03 -9.69 1.99
N GLN A 323 -19.11 -9.12 1.46
CA GLN A 323 -20.49 -9.38 1.86
C GLN A 323 -20.72 -9.15 3.36
N LEU A 324 -20.16 -8.07 3.90
CA LEU A 324 -20.34 -7.66 5.28
C LEU A 324 -21.56 -6.77 5.43
N THR A 325 -22.26 -6.90 6.55
CA THR A 325 -23.22 -5.88 6.98
C THR A 325 -22.50 -4.58 7.35
N GLU A 326 -23.22 -3.44 7.38
CA GLU A 326 -22.64 -2.17 7.83
C GLU A 326 -22.07 -2.28 9.26
N GLU A 327 -22.73 -3.01 10.16
CA GLU A 327 -22.25 -3.22 11.53
C GLU A 327 -20.93 -4.00 11.56
N GLU A 328 -20.81 -5.08 10.79
CA GLU A 328 -19.57 -5.83 10.67
C GLU A 328 -18.47 -5.00 10.02
N ALA A 329 -18.80 -4.20 9.01
CA ALA A 329 -17.85 -3.31 8.36
C ALA A 329 -17.32 -2.23 9.31
N LEU A 330 -18.19 -1.60 10.09
CA LEU A 330 -17.84 -0.60 11.10
C LEU A 330 -17.01 -1.18 12.26
N ASN A 331 -17.04 -2.50 12.46
CA ASN A 331 -16.10 -3.16 13.35
C ASN A 331 -14.66 -3.21 12.78
N ILE A 332 -14.51 -3.07 11.46
CA ILE A 332 -13.22 -3.00 10.74
C ILE A 332 -12.74 -1.55 10.62
N SER A 333 -13.55 -0.67 10.03
CA SER A 333 -13.29 0.77 9.91
C SER A 333 -14.57 1.49 9.48
N ASP A 334 -14.64 2.80 9.68
CA ASP A 334 -15.62 3.70 9.07
C ASP A 334 -15.17 4.32 7.74
N HIS A 335 -13.95 4.03 7.29
CA HIS A 335 -13.40 4.44 5.99
C HIS A 335 -13.23 3.26 5.04
N TYR A 336 -13.31 3.50 3.73
CA TYR A 336 -12.80 2.58 2.72
C TYR A 336 -11.32 2.86 2.46
N PRO A 337 -10.50 1.82 2.20
CA PRO A 337 -9.18 2.03 1.63
C PRO A 337 -9.30 2.74 0.28
N VAL A 338 -8.44 3.72 0.01
CA VAL A 338 -8.25 4.26 -1.34
C VAL A 338 -7.02 3.62 -1.97
N GLU A 339 -7.11 3.28 -3.26
CA GLU A 339 -6.09 2.55 -3.99
C GLU A 339 -5.77 3.20 -5.34
N VAL A 340 -4.50 3.11 -5.75
CA VAL A 340 -4.02 3.45 -7.08
C VAL A 340 -3.20 2.29 -7.65
N GLU A 341 -3.43 1.99 -8.92
CA GLU A 341 -2.70 0.95 -9.67
C GLU A 341 -1.77 1.61 -10.68
N LEU A 342 -0.49 1.23 -10.64
CA LEU A 342 0.55 1.68 -11.56
C LEU A 342 0.98 0.56 -12.50
N GLU A 343 0.98 0.81 -13.81
CA GLU A 343 1.45 -0.13 -14.83
C GLU A 343 2.98 -0.04 -15.02
N LEU A 344 3.74 -0.55 -14.05
CA LEU A 344 5.20 -0.38 -13.98
C LEU A 344 6.01 -0.97 -15.15
N ASN A 345 5.42 -1.89 -15.92
CA ASN A 345 6.02 -2.52 -17.09
C ASN A 345 5.75 -1.78 -18.41
N ARG A 346 4.93 -0.73 -18.41
CA ARG A 346 4.79 0.11 -19.60
C ARG A 346 6.13 0.77 -19.88
N ALA A 347 6.71 0.46 -21.04
CA ALA A 347 7.68 1.36 -21.65
C ALA A 347 6.97 2.70 -21.81
N ALA A 348 7.54 3.78 -21.29
CA ALA A 348 7.02 5.12 -21.56
C ALA A 348 6.85 5.22 -23.07
N HIS A 349 5.61 5.39 -23.54
CA HIS A 349 5.39 5.75 -24.93
C HIS A 349 6.07 7.10 -25.09
N GLN A 350 7.30 7.10 -25.63
CA GLN A 350 7.84 8.29 -26.25
C GLN A 350 6.78 8.70 -27.26
N ILE A 351 6.15 9.85 -27.01
CA ILE A 351 5.49 10.59 -28.06
C ILE A 351 6.64 11.03 -28.98
N GLN A 352 7.06 10.14 -29.88
CA GLN A 352 7.78 10.58 -31.05
C GLN A 352 6.79 11.41 -31.84
N PRO A 353 7.02 12.72 -32.06
CA PRO A 353 6.22 13.43 -33.04
C PRO A 353 6.44 12.68 -34.35
N LEU A 354 5.37 12.14 -34.93
CA LEU A 354 5.41 11.59 -36.26
C LEU A 354 5.98 12.67 -37.16
N SER A 355 7.25 12.52 -37.53
CA SER A 355 7.88 13.35 -38.54
C SER A 355 7.02 13.23 -39.79
N LEU A 356 6.39 14.35 -40.19
CA LEU A 356 5.61 14.48 -41.42
C LEU A 356 6.38 14.07 -42.69
N ALA A 357 7.68 13.76 -42.57
CA ALA A 357 8.53 13.33 -43.67
C ALA A 357 8.21 11.90 -44.20
N THR A 358 7.36 11.11 -43.53
CA THR A 358 7.04 9.73 -43.96
C THR A 358 5.79 9.61 -44.85
N LEU A 359 5.08 10.71 -45.15
CA LEU A 359 3.90 10.70 -46.02
C LEU A 359 4.16 11.10 -47.48
N LEU A 360 5.43 11.24 -47.90
CA LEU A 360 5.77 11.53 -49.29
C LEU A 360 6.70 10.46 -49.87
N LEU A 361 6.11 9.68 -50.79
CA LEU A 361 6.69 8.78 -51.81
C LEU A 361 6.60 7.26 -51.49
N PRO A 362 6.14 6.44 -52.47
CA PRO A 362 6.21 6.68 -53.92
C PRO A 362 4.87 6.50 -54.67
N SER A 363 4.30 7.60 -55.16
CA SER A 363 3.35 7.62 -56.28
C SER A 363 4.11 7.77 -57.61
N LEU A 364 5.14 6.95 -57.84
CA LEU A 364 5.95 7.00 -59.05
C LEU A 364 6.21 5.60 -59.58
N LEU A 365 5.14 4.90 -60.00
CA LEU A 365 5.22 3.62 -60.71
C LEU A 365 4.05 3.44 -61.71
N LEU A 366 3.59 4.54 -62.32
CA LEU A 366 2.60 4.51 -63.40
C LEU A 366 3.13 5.24 -64.64
N VAL A 367 4.13 4.66 -65.30
CA VAL A 367 4.31 4.84 -66.75
C VAL A 367 4.92 3.55 -67.29
N LEU A 368 4.16 2.79 -68.08
CA LEU A 368 4.61 2.09 -69.29
C LEU A 368 3.37 1.45 -69.97
N PRO A 369 3.11 1.70 -71.27
CA PRO A 369 1.96 1.15 -71.99
C PRO A 369 2.23 -0.27 -72.50
N PRO A 370 1.19 -1.10 -72.74
CA PRO A 370 1.36 -2.47 -73.21
C PRO A 370 1.73 -2.51 -74.71
N LEU A 371 2.81 -3.21 -75.02
CA LEU A 371 3.18 -3.61 -76.40
C LEU A 371 2.27 -4.76 -76.84
N LEU A 372 1.46 -4.53 -77.88
CA LEU A 372 0.73 -5.55 -78.62
C LEU A 372 1.68 -6.33 -79.56
N PRO A 373 1.55 -7.65 -79.71
CA PRO A 373 2.23 -8.40 -80.77
C PRO A 373 1.43 -8.37 -82.09
N PRO A 374 2.10 -8.56 -83.24
CA PRO A 374 1.50 -8.39 -84.56
C PRO A 374 0.66 -9.59 -85.01
N SER A 375 -0.28 -9.30 -85.90
CA SER A 375 -1.22 -10.18 -86.57
C SER A 375 -0.57 -11.21 -87.48
N TRP A 376 -1.17 -12.42 -87.53
CA TRP A 376 -1.16 -13.30 -88.70
C TRP A 376 -2.54 -13.97 -88.88
N ALA A 377 -2.98 -13.93 -90.14
CA ALA A 377 -4.15 -14.56 -90.79
C ALA A 377 -5.52 -13.94 -90.50
#